data_AF-A0A932WLN7-F1
#
_entry.id   AF-A0A932WLN7-F1
#
_cell.length_a   1.000
_cell.length_b   1.000
_cell.length_c   1.000
_cell.angle_alpha   90.00
_cell.angle_beta   90.00
_cell.angle_gamma   90.00
#
_symmetry.space_group_name_H-M   'P 1'
#
loop_
_entity.id
_entity.type
_entity.pdbx_description
1 polymer ?
#
loop_
_entity_poly.entity_id
_entity_poly.type
_entity_poly.pdbx_seq_one_letter_code
_entity_poly.pdbx_strand_id
1 'polypeptide(L)'
;MRALECLAAVALANGEHPLAAQLAREVVDLEPFRETGWQRLMRALAGGGNRAEAVRAYTQCKKLLADELGVAPSPETEAIARGLRRRG
;
A
#
# COMPACT_ATOMS: atom_id res chain seq x y z
N MET A 1 7.53 -15.39 -1.12
CA MET A 1 7.04 -13.99 -1.10
C MET A 1 7.23 -13.24 0.23
N ARG A 2 7.45 -13.91 1.38
CA ARG A 2 7.80 -13.25 2.66
C ARG A 2 9.05 -12.35 2.62
N ALA A 3 10.05 -12.69 1.80
CA ALA A 3 11.29 -11.93 1.70
C ALA A 3 11.08 -10.51 1.15
N LEU A 4 10.32 -10.36 0.06
CA LEU A 4 10.00 -9.04 -0.52
C LEU A 4 9.20 -8.17 0.44
N GLU A 5 8.25 -8.76 1.17
CA GLU A 5 7.50 -8.03 2.20
C GLU A 5 8.36 -7.57 3.37
N CYS A 6 9.30 -8.41 3.82
CA CYS A 6 10.26 -8.02 4.85
C CYS A 6 11.17 -6.90 4.35
N LEU A 7 11.70 -7.00 3.12
CA LEU A 7 12.53 -5.95 2.53
C LEU A 7 11.77 -4.64 2.37
N ALA A 8 10.53 -4.68 1.89
CA ALA A 8 9.68 -3.50 1.79
C ALA A 8 9.42 -2.88 3.17
N ALA A 9 9.22 -3.70 4.21
CA ALA A 9 9.04 -3.23 5.57
C ALA A 9 10.31 -2.57 6.14
N VAL A 10 11.49 -3.17 5.90
CA VAL A 10 12.79 -2.63 6.33
C VAL A 10 13.09 -1.32 5.60
N ALA A 11 12.95 -1.26 4.27
CA ALA A 11 13.13 -0.04 3.49
C ALA A 11 12.19 1.07 3.99
N LEU A 12 10.93 0.74 4.29
CA LEU A 12 9.98 1.71 4.83
C LEU A 12 10.41 2.24 6.21
N ALA A 13 10.90 1.36 7.09
CA ALA A 13 11.39 1.72 8.42
C ALA A 13 12.64 2.61 8.36
N ASN A 14 13.50 2.41 7.36
CA ASN A 14 14.68 3.24 7.12
C ASN A 14 14.37 4.58 6.44
N GLY A 15 13.11 4.84 6.05
CA GLY A 15 12.75 6.04 5.30
C GLY A 15 13.14 5.99 3.82
N GLU A 16 13.55 4.82 3.30
CA GLU A 16 13.90 4.59 1.91
C GLU A 16 12.62 4.45 1.05
N HIS A 17 11.82 5.51 1.04
CA HIS A 17 10.47 5.52 0.45
C HIS A 17 10.41 5.07 -1.02
N PRO A 18 11.34 5.47 -1.91
CA PRO A 18 11.33 4.99 -3.30
C PRO A 18 11.52 3.47 -3.39
N LEU A 19 12.48 2.92 -2.64
CA LEU A 19 12.75 1.49 -2.63
C LEU A 19 11.58 0.71 -2.01
N ALA A 20 11.04 1.20 -0.90
CA ALA A 20 9.87 0.60 -0.26
C ALA A 20 8.66 0.57 -1.20
N ALA A 21 8.44 1.62 -2.00
CA ALA A 21 7.37 1.67 -2.98
C ALA A 21 7.57 0.68 -4.12
N GLN A 22 8.81 0.56 -4.64
CA GLN A 22 9.14 -0.43 -5.66
C GLN A 22 8.88 -1.86 -5.16
N LEU A 23 9.46 -2.23 -4.01
CA LEU A 23 9.29 -3.57 -3.44
C LEU A 23 7.83 -3.88 -3.10
N ALA A 24 7.09 -2.90 -2.58
CA ALA A 24 5.68 -3.08 -2.28
C ALA A 24 4.82 -3.24 -3.55
N ARG A 25 5.19 -2.59 -4.67
CA ARG A 25 4.54 -2.80 -5.97
C ARG A 25 4.75 -4.24 -6.44
N GLU A 26 5.97 -4.75 -6.35
CA GLU A 26 6.27 -6.14 -6.71
C GLU A 26 5.45 -7.13 -5.85
N VAL A 27 5.29 -6.87 -4.55
CA VAL A 27 4.41 -7.70 -3.70
C VAL A 27 2.95 -7.62 -4.16
N VAL A 28 2.45 -6.44 -4.50
CA VAL A 28 1.07 -6.27 -4.98
C VAL A 28 0.85 -7.00 -6.30
N ASP A 29 1.81 -6.94 -7.22
CA ASP A 29 1.69 -7.58 -8.53
C ASP A 29 1.70 -9.11 -8.39
N LEU A 30 2.41 -9.66 -7.41
CA LEU A 30 2.45 -11.10 -7.14
C LEU A 30 1.28 -11.60 -6.28
N GLU A 31 0.83 -10.82 -5.29
CA GLU A 31 -0.25 -11.16 -4.36
C GLU A 31 -1.27 -10.02 -4.26
N PRO A 32 -2.07 -9.78 -5.31
CA PRO A 32 -2.93 -8.60 -5.39
C PRO A 32 -4.04 -8.59 -4.34
N PHE A 33 -4.46 -9.75 -3.83
CA PHE A 33 -5.43 -9.85 -2.73
C PHE A 33 -4.81 -9.67 -1.33
N ARG A 34 -3.48 -9.52 -1.25
CA ARG A 34 -2.77 -9.35 0.02
C ARG A 34 -2.66 -7.88 0.37
N GLU A 35 -3.57 -7.44 1.23
CA GLU A 35 -3.66 -6.02 1.64
C GLU A 35 -2.36 -5.46 2.24
N THR A 36 -1.53 -6.28 2.88
CA THR A 36 -0.24 -5.85 3.44
C THR A 36 0.72 -5.26 2.40
N GLY A 37 0.68 -5.74 1.15
CA GLY A 37 1.43 -5.16 0.03
C GLY A 37 0.94 -3.74 -0.27
N TRP A 38 -0.38 -3.60 -0.45
CA TRP A 38 -1.03 -2.30 -0.68
C TRP A 38 -0.79 -1.31 0.45
N GLN A 39 -0.89 -1.75 1.71
CA GLN A 39 -0.65 -0.92 2.89
C GLN A 39 0.78 -0.38 2.92
N ARG A 40 1.78 -1.19 2.58
CA ARG A 40 3.19 -0.74 2.48
C ARG A 40 3.38 0.22 1.32
N LEU A 41 2.79 -0.06 0.16
CA LEU A 41 2.82 0.82 -1.00
C LEU A 41 2.24 2.21 -0.69
N MET A 42 1.07 2.25 -0.05
CA MET A 42 0.43 3.50 0.38
C MET A 42 1.32 4.30 1.34
N ARG A 43 1.91 3.64 2.35
CA ARG A 43 2.80 4.30 3.32
C ARG A 43 4.08 4.81 2.66
N ALA A 44 4.69 4.01 1.78
CA ALA A 44 5.90 4.38 1.05
C ALA A 44 5.67 5.60 0.16
N LEU A 45 4.61 5.58 -0.66
CA LEU A 45 4.26 6.69 -1.54
C LEU A 45 3.96 7.97 -0.75
N ALA A 46 3.24 7.86 0.36
CA ALA A 46 2.93 9.01 1.21
C ALA A 46 4.17 9.56 1.93
N GLY A 47 5.06 8.69 2.41
CA GLY A 47 6.33 9.09 3.03
C GLY A 47 7.27 9.77 2.03
N GLY A 48 7.27 9.31 0.77
CA GLY A 48 8.02 9.93 -0.33
C GLY A 48 7.38 11.18 -0.93
N GLY A 49 6.33 11.74 -0.29
CA GLY A 49 5.65 12.95 -0.75
C GLY A 49 4.64 12.74 -1.89
N ASN A 50 4.51 11.53 -2.42
CA ASN A 50 3.60 11.20 -3.51
C ASN A 50 2.21 10.75 -3.00
N ARG A 51 1.53 11.65 -2.30
CA ARG A 51 0.23 11.38 -1.67
C ARG A 51 -0.86 11.04 -2.67
N ALA A 52 -0.83 11.64 -3.87
CA ALA A 52 -1.80 11.36 -4.92
C ALA A 52 -1.70 9.90 -5.40
N GLU A 53 -0.49 9.38 -5.61
CA GLU A 53 -0.27 7.96 -5.90
C GLU A 53 -0.71 7.07 -4.72
N ALA A 54 -0.47 7.48 -3.47
CA ALA A 54 -0.92 6.71 -2.32
C ALA A 54 -2.46 6.56 -2.28
N VAL A 55 -3.19 7.63 -2.60
CA VAL A 55 -4.66 7.57 -2.72
C VAL A 55 -5.08 6.70 -3.91
N ARG A 56 -4.38 6.76 -5.04
CA ARG A 56 -4.64 5.87 -6.19
C ARG A 56 -4.46 4.40 -5.82
N ALA A 57 -3.39 4.06 -5.10
CA ALA A 57 -3.13 2.69 -4.64
C ALA A 57 -4.26 2.17 -3.74
N TYR A 58 -4.79 2.99 -2.82
CA TYR A 58 -5.98 2.62 -2.04
C TYR A 58 -7.19 2.34 -2.93
N THR A 59 -7.48 3.23 -3.89
CA THR A 59 -8.63 3.07 -4.79
C THR A 59 -8.53 1.81 -5.62
N GLN A 60 -7.33 1.46 -6.10
CA GLN A 60 -7.06 0.21 -6.82
C GLN A 60 -7.31 -1.02 -5.93
N CYS A 61 -6.75 -1.04 -4.72
CA CYS A 61 -6.98 -2.10 -3.74
C CYS A 61 -8.49 -2.29 -3.44
N LYS A 62 -9.19 -1.18 -3.14
CA LYS A 62 -10.62 -1.20 -2.86
C LYS A 62 -11.43 -1.75 -4.03
N LYS A 63 -11.12 -1.32 -5.25
CA LYS A 63 -11.80 -1.78 -6.46
C LYS A 63 -11.58 -3.29 -6.65
N LEU A 64 -10.34 -3.74 -6.56
CA LEU A 64 -10.00 -5.16 -6.72
C LEU A 64 -10.74 -6.05 -5.71
N LEU A 65 -10.72 -5.69 -4.42
CA LEU A 65 -11.41 -6.48 -3.39
C LEU A 65 -12.93 -6.49 -3.57
N ALA A 66 -13.51 -5.37 -4.00
CA ALA A 66 -14.93 -5.29 -4.28
C ALA A 66 -15.32 -6.12 -5.50
N ASP A 67 -14.58 -5.99 -6.60
CA ASP A 67 -14.89 -6.62 -7.89
C ASP A 67 -14.69 -8.14 -7.84
N GLU A 68 -13.63 -8.62 -7.19
CA GLU A 68 -13.23 -10.03 -7.23
C GLU A 68 -13.70 -10.84 -6.01
N LEU A 69 -13.79 -10.20 -4.84
CA LEU A 69 -14.12 -10.88 -3.58
C LEU A 69 -15.44 -10.40 -2.96
N GLY A 70 -16.03 -9.31 -3.47
CA GLY A 70 -17.25 -8.74 -2.91
C GLY A 70 -17.07 -8.14 -1.50
N VAL A 71 -15.82 -7.85 -1.09
CA VAL A 71 -15.51 -7.35 0.26
C VAL A 71 -14.91 -5.95 0.23
N ALA A 72 -15.07 -5.24 1.35
CA ALA A 72 -14.38 -3.98 1.59
C ALA A 72 -12.93 -4.24 2.08
N PRO A 73 -12.02 -3.25 1.93
CA PRO A 73 -10.69 -3.33 2.54
C PRO A 73 -10.74 -3.46 4.06
N SER A 74 -9.67 -4.01 4.64
CA SER A 74 -9.55 -4.14 6.10
C SER A 74 -9.58 -2.79 6.82
N PRO A 75 -9.99 -2.75 8.11
CA PRO A 75 -9.97 -1.54 8.93
C PRO A 75 -8.61 -0.82 8.95
N GLU A 76 -7.51 -1.58 8.93
CA GLU A 76 -6.14 -1.07 8.87
C GLU A 76 -5.87 -0.36 7.55
N THR A 77 -6.28 -0.96 6.43
CA THR A 77 -6.17 -0.37 5.08
C THR A 77 -6.97 0.93 5.00
N GLU A 78 -8.20 0.93 5.53
CA GLU A 78 -9.00 2.15 5.57
C GLU A 78 -8.41 3.23 6.48
N ALA A 79 -7.81 2.85 7.61
CA ALA A 79 -7.18 3.80 8.53
C ALA A 79 -6.03 4.56 7.84
N ILE A 80 -5.21 3.87 7.04
CA ILE A 80 -4.18 4.50 6.21
C ILE A 80 -4.83 5.49 5.25
N ALA A 81 -5.84 5.06 4.48
CA ALA A 81 -6.53 5.90 3.51
C ALA A 81 -7.17 7.16 4.13
N ARG A 82 -7.76 7.04 5.33
CA ARG A 82 -8.25 8.20 6.09
C ARG A 82 -7.11 9.16 6.45
N GLY A 83 -5.97 8.64 6.89
CA GLY A 83 -4.75 9.44 7.10
C GLY A 83 -4.25 10.14 5.83
N LEU A 84 -4.42 9.49 4.66
CA LEU A 84 -4.12 10.05 3.33
C LEU A 84 -5.13 11.11 2.85
N ARG A 85 -6.24 11.34 3.54
CA ARG A 85 -7.19 12.41 3.19
C ARG A 85 -7.15 13.61 4.14
N ARG A 86 -6.73 13.42 5.40
CA ARG A 86 -6.78 14.46 6.46
C ARG A 86 -5.64 15.49 6.47
N ARG A 87 -4.53 15.26 5.79
CA ARG A 87 -3.37 16.18 5.72
C ARG A 87 -3.34 16.97 4.40
N GLY A 88 -4.50 17.48 3.98
CA GLY A 88 -4.66 18.36 2.82
C GLY A 88 -4.90 19.78 3.28
#